data_AF-A0A0M2XSY9-F1
#
_entry.id   AF-A0A0M2XSY9-F1
#
_cell.length_a   1.000
_cell.length_b   1.000
_cell.length_c   1.000
_cell.angle_alpha   90.00
_cell.angle_beta   90.00
_cell.angle_gamma   90.00
#
_symmetry.space_group_name_H-M   'P 1'
#
loop_
_entity.id
_entity.type
_entity.pdbx_description
1 polymer ?
#
loop_
_entity_poly.entity_id
_entity_poly.type
_entity_poly.pdbx_seq_one_letter_code
_entity_poly.pdbx_strand_id
1 'polypeptide(L)'
;MKTTLIFIGIALLVIIAIMIFNSCSRKITRTLLTDNKIYHWKIYHTTENNYPAGKFQYFEVFLGEQKLVLPKELTGGVRDISQFHAAGSFGNHETDYNAVLIVFEGISKNENGFEQRHMVSIKVSPLTINKLLLTNMCSGQATEMIIKNEE
;
A
#
# COMPACT_ATOMS: atom_id res chain seq x y z
N MET A 1 22.22 51.95 -5.42
CA MET A 1 21.25 51.60 -4.34
C MET A 1 20.02 50.87 -4.90
N LYS A 2 19.27 51.43 -5.85
CA LYS A 2 18.08 50.77 -6.44
C LYS A 2 18.38 49.43 -7.15
N THR A 3 19.45 49.36 -7.92
CA THR A 3 19.90 48.13 -8.59
C THR A 3 20.27 47.01 -7.61
N THR A 4 20.94 47.35 -6.52
CA THR A 4 21.35 46.39 -5.47
C THR A 4 20.13 45.77 -4.77
N LEU A 5 19.09 46.57 -4.49
CA LEU A 5 17.82 46.11 -3.91
C LEU A 5 17.06 45.16 -4.85
N ILE A 6 17.09 45.41 -6.17
CA ILE A 6 16.46 44.54 -7.17
C ILE A 6 17.16 43.16 -7.20
N PHE A 7 18.49 43.13 -7.18
CA PHE A 7 19.24 41.87 -7.15
C PHE A 7 18.97 41.05 -5.89
N ILE A 8 18.88 41.69 -4.72
CA ILE A 8 18.54 41.02 -3.46
C ILE A 8 17.11 40.45 -3.51
N GLY A 9 16.15 41.22 -4.05
CA GLY A 9 14.77 40.76 -4.21
C GLY A 9 14.65 39.54 -5.12
N ILE A 10 15.36 39.53 -6.26
CA ILE A 10 15.39 38.37 -7.17
C ILE A 10 16.04 37.16 -6.49
N ALA A 11 17.16 37.34 -5.79
CA ALA A 11 17.83 36.24 -5.08
C ALA A 11 16.93 35.60 -4.01
N LEU A 12 16.21 36.41 -3.22
CA LEU A 12 15.23 35.92 -2.25
C LEU A 12 14.08 35.16 -2.90
N LEU A 13 13.57 35.66 -4.03
CA LEU A 13 12.48 35.01 -4.76
C LEU A 13 12.91 33.66 -5.35
N VAL A 14 14.16 33.56 -5.84
CA VAL A 14 14.74 32.30 -6.31
C VAL A 14 14.92 31.30 -5.15
N ILE A 15 15.39 31.74 -3.98
CA ILE A 15 15.53 30.87 -2.80
C ILE A 15 14.16 30.35 -2.35
N ILE A 16 13.15 31.22 -2.28
CA ILE A 16 11.77 30.84 -1.92
C ILE A 16 11.19 29.86 -2.94
N ALA A 17 11.39 30.11 -4.24
CA ALA A 17 10.94 29.19 -5.28
C ALA A 17 11.61 27.82 -5.15
N ILE A 18 12.93 27.75 -4.93
CA ILE A 18 13.67 26.49 -4.72
C ILE A 18 13.15 25.74 -3.49
N MET A 19 12.83 26.44 -2.39
CA MET A 19 12.24 25.82 -1.20
C MET A 19 10.85 25.24 -1.50
N ILE A 20 10.00 25.95 -2.24
CA ILE A 20 8.66 25.47 -2.62
C ILE A 20 8.77 24.25 -3.55
N PHE A 21 9.65 24.29 -4.56
CA PHE A 21 9.84 23.18 -5.49
C PHE A 21 10.38 21.92 -4.81
N ASN A 22 11.36 22.06 -3.90
CA ASN A 22 11.87 20.91 -3.14
C ASN A 22 10.85 20.37 -2.14
N SER A 23 9.95 21.21 -1.64
CA SER A 23 8.90 20.81 -0.71
C SER A 23 7.86 19.88 -1.35
N CYS A 24 7.71 19.88 -2.67
CA CYS A 24 6.77 18.99 -3.38
C CYS A 24 7.42 17.73 -3.99
N SER A 25 8.64 17.35 -3.56
CA SER A 25 9.31 16.16 -4.09
C SER A 25 8.80 14.87 -3.42
N ARG A 26 7.73 14.29 -3.98
CA ARG A 26 7.28 12.92 -3.62
C ARG A 26 8.29 11.91 -4.15
N LYS A 27 9.05 11.26 -3.26
CA LYS A 27 10.01 10.21 -3.64
C LYS A 27 9.54 8.85 -3.13
N ILE A 28 9.21 7.94 -4.05
CA ILE A 28 8.81 6.56 -3.74
C ILE A 28 9.98 5.64 -4.06
N THR A 29 10.37 4.81 -3.10
CA THR A 29 11.37 3.75 -3.27
C THR A 29 10.71 2.41 -3.00
N ARG A 30 10.88 1.44 -3.90
CA ARG A 30 10.34 0.08 -3.78
C ARG A 30 11.49 -0.90 -3.70
N THR A 31 11.47 -1.75 -2.68
CA THR A 31 12.43 -2.84 -2.48
C THR A 31 11.68 -4.16 -2.57
N LEU A 32 12.07 -5.03 -3.50
CA LEU A 32 11.52 -6.37 -3.61
C LEU A 32 11.99 -7.22 -2.43
N LEU A 33 11.05 -7.75 -1.64
CA LEU A 33 11.34 -8.62 -0.49
C LEU A 33 11.11 -10.10 -0.81
N THR A 34 10.06 -10.40 -1.57
CA THR A 34 9.70 -11.76 -1.98
C THR A 34 9.44 -11.79 -3.48
N ASP A 35 9.95 -12.82 -4.14
CA ASP A 35 9.60 -13.23 -5.50
C ASP A 35 9.31 -14.74 -5.54
N ASN A 36 8.04 -15.12 -5.37
CA ASN A 36 7.59 -16.50 -5.54
C ASN A 36 7.30 -16.75 -7.01
N LYS A 37 8.23 -17.40 -7.70
CA LYS A 37 8.14 -17.63 -9.15
C LYS A 37 7.11 -18.69 -9.57
N ILE A 38 6.67 -19.54 -8.66
CA ILE A 38 5.72 -20.63 -8.96
C ILE A 38 4.28 -20.10 -8.94
N TYR A 39 3.94 -19.32 -7.91
CA TYR A 39 2.61 -18.73 -7.77
C TYR A 39 2.56 -17.25 -8.12
N HIS A 40 3.67 -16.71 -8.64
CA HIS A 40 3.83 -15.35 -9.13
C HIS A 40 3.54 -14.25 -8.09
N TRP A 41 3.67 -14.54 -6.80
CA TRP A 41 3.57 -13.51 -5.76
C TRP A 41 4.84 -12.68 -5.68
N LYS A 42 4.69 -11.36 -5.75
CA LYS A 42 5.76 -10.39 -5.44
C LYS A 42 5.33 -9.52 -4.27
N ILE A 43 6.23 -9.34 -3.31
CA ILE A 43 6.01 -8.47 -2.16
C ILE A 43 7.09 -7.40 -2.16
N TYR A 44 6.67 -6.14 -2.18
CA TYR A 44 7.55 -4.99 -2.09
C TYR A 44 7.38 -4.30 -0.74
N HIS A 45 8.50 -3.90 -0.14
CA HIS A 45 8.51 -2.85 0.88
C HIS A 45 8.71 -1.52 0.20
N THR A 46 7.75 -0.62 0.41
CA THR A 46 7.71 0.68 -0.23
C THR A 46 7.89 1.76 0.82
N THR A 47 8.89 2.61 0.62
CA THR A 47 9.11 3.82 1.42
C THR A 47 8.77 5.03 0.57
N GLU A 48 7.86 5.85 1.08
CA GLU A 48 7.42 7.09 0.46
C GLU A 48 7.87 8.27 1.32
N ASN A 49 8.71 9.13 0.77
CA ASN A 49 9.09 10.39 1.39
C ASN A 49 8.21 11.50 0.81
N ASN A 50 7.35 12.06 1.65
CA ASN A 50 6.46 13.16 1.29
C ASN A 50 6.78 14.33 2.22
N TYR A 51 7.73 15.19 1.85
CA TYR A 51 8.04 16.37 2.63
C TYR A 51 6.87 17.38 2.51
N PRO A 52 6.48 18.09 3.59
CA PRO A 52 6.93 17.99 4.97
C PRO A 52 6.17 16.94 5.82
N ALA A 53 5.20 16.24 5.25
CA ALA A 53 4.36 15.25 5.94
C ALA A 53 5.13 14.05 6.54
N GLY A 54 6.36 13.81 6.07
CA GLY A 54 7.29 12.83 6.62
C GLY A 54 7.49 11.61 5.71
N LYS A 55 8.03 10.54 6.30
CA LYS A 55 8.26 9.26 5.62
C LYS A 55 7.18 8.27 6.03
N PHE A 56 6.56 7.66 5.04
CA PHE A 56 5.58 6.59 5.22
C PHE A 56 6.14 5.30 4.67
N GLN A 57 5.86 4.19 5.33
CA GLN A 57 6.28 2.86 4.89
C GLN A 57 5.06 1.95 4.82
N TYR A 58 5.03 1.11 3.80
CA TYR A 58 3.97 0.13 3.58
C TYR A 58 4.47 -1.00 2.70
N PHE A 59 3.67 -2.05 2.59
CA PHE A 59 3.91 -3.17 1.71
C PHE A 59 2.94 -3.13 0.55
N GLU A 60 3.43 -3.45 -0.64
CA GLU A 60 2.62 -3.67 -1.84
C GLU A 60 2.77 -5.13 -2.25
N VAL A 61 1.65 -5.78 -2.53
CA VAL A 61 1.61 -7.18 -2.94
C VAL A 61 1.09 -7.25 -4.37
N PHE A 62 1.70 -8.10 -5.18
CA PHE A 62 1.34 -8.30 -6.58
C PHE A 62 1.18 -9.79 -6.85
N LEU A 63 0.20 -10.14 -7.68
CA LEU A 63 0.07 -11.44 -8.31
C LEU A 63 0.38 -11.28 -9.80
N GLY A 64 1.49 -11.84 -10.26
CA GLY A 64 2.06 -11.52 -11.57
C GLY A 64 2.45 -10.05 -11.64
N GLU A 65 1.87 -9.33 -12.60
CA GLU A 65 2.05 -7.88 -12.75
C GLU A 65 0.90 -7.07 -12.11
N GLN A 66 -0.11 -7.76 -11.57
CA GLN A 66 -1.28 -7.11 -11.02
C GLN A 66 -1.12 -6.78 -9.54
N LYS A 67 -1.31 -5.50 -9.19
CA LYS A 67 -1.33 -5.07 -7.80
C LYS A 67 -2.57 -5.62 -7.09
N LEU A 68 -2.36 -6.20 -5.91
CA LEU A 68 -3.44 -6.59 -5.02
C LEU A 68 -4.11 -5.34 -4.44
N VAL A 69 -5.40 -5.20 -4.70
CA VAL A 69 -6.25 -4.13 -4.19
C VAL A 69 -7.47 -4.78 -3.56
N LEU A 70 -7.66 -4.60 -2.26
CA LEU A 70 -8.84 -5.07 -1.54
C LEU A 70 -9.96 -4.02 -1.71
N PRO A 71 -11.11 -4.39 -2.30
CA PRO A 71 -12.26 -3.50 -2.41
C PRO A 71 -12.77 -3.10 -1.04
N LYS A 72 -13.18 -1.83 -0.89
CA LYS A 72 -13.76 -1.31 0.35
C LYS A 72 -14.96 -2.12 0.84
N GLU A 73 -15.72 -2.71 -0.08
CA GLU A 73 -16.89 -3.55 0.21
C GLU A 73 -16.50 -4.82 0.98
N LEU A 74 -15.30 -5.36 0.74
CA LEU A 74 -14.80 -6.55 1.45
C LEU A 74 -14.20 -6.21 2.81
N THR A 75 -13.69 -4.99 2.98
CA THR A 75 -13.03 -4.57 4.22
C THR A 75 -13.95 -3.80 5.16
N GLY A 76 -15.23 -3.60 4.77
CA GLY A 76 -16.17 -2.72 5.48
C GLY A 76 -15.70 -1.26 5.55
N GLY A 77 -14.75 -0.90 4.68
CA GLY A 77 -13.98 0.34 4.74
C GLY A 77 -14.59 1.48 3.92
N VAL A 78 -13.97 2.65 4.04
CA VAL A 78 -14.34 3.85 3.25
C VAL A 78 -13.57 3.97 1.93
N ARG A 79 -12.52 3.16 1.74
CA ARG A 79 -11.64 3.16 0.57
C ARG A 79 -11.04 1.78 0.30
N ASP A 80 -10.63 1.57 -0.94
CA ASP A 80 -9.87 0.38 -1.32
C ASP A 80 -8.50 0.37 -0.64
N ILE A 81 -7.99 -0.83 -0.38
CA ILE A 81 -6.73 -1.03 0.35
C ILE A 81 -5.71 -1.71 -0.56
N SER A 82 -4.66 -0.98 -0.91
CA SER A 82 -3.52 -1.49 -1.71
C SER A 82 -2.15 -1.23 -1.06
N GLN A 83 -2.17 -0.74 0.18
CA GLN A 83 -1.01 -0.43 1.00
C GLN A 83 -1.21 -1.15 2.34
N PHE A 84 -0.35 -2.13 2.61
CA PHE A 84 -0.47 -2.99 3.78
C PHE A 84 0.56 -2.60 4.85
N HIS A 85 0.22 -2.74 6.13
CA HIS A 85 1.15 -2.51 7.24
C HIS A 85 2.21 -3.62 7.34
N ALA A 86 1.84 -4.84 6.96
CA ALA A 86 2.77 -5.96 6.81
C ALA A 86 2.32 -6.87 5.68
N ALA A 87 3.27 -7.53 5.04
CA ALA A 87 3.02 -8.60 4.08
C ALA A 87 4.13 -9.65 4.17
N GLY A 88 3.77 -10.92 4.00
CA GLY A 88 4.71 -12.04 4.03
C GLY A 88 4.27 -13.18 3.11
N SER A 89 5.23 -13.94 2.64
CA SER A 89 5.01 -15.17 1.87
C SER A 89 5.41 -16.38 2.69
N PHE A 90 4.80 -17.50 2.36
CA PHE A 90 5.17 -18.80 2.93
C PHE A 90 6.37 -19.40 2.19
N GLY A 91 7.15 -20.22 2.90
CA GLY A 91 8.28 -20.96 2.35
C GLY A 91 7.84 -22.13 1.47
N ASN A 92 8.72 -22.58 0.58
CA ASN A 92 8.43 -23.66 -0.39
C ASN A 92 8.14 -25.05 0.21
N HIS A 93 8.36 -25.22 1.51
CA HIS A 93 8.09 -26.45 2.26
C HIS A 93 6.81 -26.35 3.09
N GLU A 94 6.12 -25.20 3.06
CA GLU A 94 4.90 -24.97 3.82
C GLU A 94 3.65 -25.28 2.97
N THR A 95 2.60 -25.76 3.62
CA THR A 95 1.32 -26.07 2.96
C THR A 95 0.70 -24.86 2.27
N ASP A 96 0.95 -23.67 2.82
CA ASP A 96 0.43 -22.40 2.33
C ASP A 96 1.39 -21.69 1.35
N TYR A 97 2.36 -22.40 0.75
CA TYR A 97 3.34 -21.83 -0.19
C TYR A 97 2.70 -21.08 -1.38
N ASN A 98 1.45 -21.40 -1.72
CA ASN A 98 0.69 -20.72 -2.76
C ASN A 98 0.07 -19.39 -2.32
N ALA A 99 0.19 -19.00 -1.06
CA ALA A 99 -0.50 -17.88 -0.46
C ALA A 99 0.46 -16.78 0.01
N VAL A 100 -0.13 -15.66 0.40
CA VAL A 100 0.53 -14.55 1.09
C VAL A 100 -0.30 -14.15 2.31
N LEU A 101 0.36 -13.72 3.37
CA LEU A 101 -0.26 -13.09 4.53
C LEU A 101 -0.14 -11.58 4.37
N ILE A 102 -1.23 -10.85 4.58
CA ILE A 102 -1.20 -9.38 4.63
C ILE A 102 -1.92 -8.87 5.86
N VAL A 103 -1.49 -7.70 6.34
CA VAL A 103 -2.03 -7.02 7.51
C VAL A 103 -2.31 -5.58 7.16
N PHE A 104 -3.51 -5.09 7.49
CA PHE A 104 -3.94 -3.72 7.21
C PHE A 104 -4.86 -3.18 8.30
N GLU A 105 -5.07 -1.87 8.30
CA GLU A 105 -6.05 -1.21 9.16
C GLU A 105 -7.43 -1.22 8.46
N GLY A 106 -8.37 -1.94 9.05
CA GLY A 106 -9.79 -1.84 8.73
C GLY A 106 -10.42 -0.65 9.46
N ILE A 107 -11.29 0.08 8.77
CA ILE A 107 -12.05 1.19 9.34
C ILE A 107 -13.53 0.82 9.25
N SER A 108 -14.20 0.73 10.40
CA SER A 108 -15.65 0.52 10.49
C SER A 108 -16.30 1.64 11.29
N LYS A 109 -17.64 1.71 11.29
CA LYS A 109 -18.39 2.59 12.20
C LYS A 109 -18.99 1.78 13.32
N ASN A 110 -18.93 2.31 14.55
CA ASN A 110 -19.64 1.71 15.68
C ASN A 110 -21.12 2.09 15.70
N GLU A 111 -21.87 1.55 16.67
CA GLU A 111 -23.31 1.80 16.85
C GLU A 111 -23.66 3.29 17.03
N ASN A 112 -22.70 4.09 17.53
CA ASN A 112 -22.84 5.53 17.73
C ASN A 112 -22.38 6.36 16.51
N GLY A 113 -21.99 5.69 15.41
CA GLY A 113 -21.54 6.33 14.17
C GLY A 113 -20.08 6.81 14.14
N PHE A 114 -19.30 6.57 15.21
CA PHE A 114 -17.88 6.92 15.25
C PHE A 114 -17.02 5.91 14.51
N GLU A 115 -15.94 6.38 13.88
CA GLU A 115 -14.95 5.51 13.25
C GLU A 115 -14.20 4.69 14.30
N GLN A 116 -14.15 3.38 14.07
CA GLN A 116 -13.32 2.45 14.79
C GLN A 116 -12.29 1.85 13.83
N ARG A 117 -11.04 1.83 14.29
CA ARG A 117 -9.90 1.29 13.55
C ARG A 117 -9.45 0.00 14.20
N HIS A 118 -9.23 -1.02 13.40
CA HIS A 118 -8.78 -2.31 13.88
C HIS A 118 -7.81 -2.95 12.89
N MET A 119 -6.85 -3.70 13.41
CA MET A 119 -5.90 -4.43 12.58
C MET A 119 -6.54 -5.71 12.08
N VAL A 120 -6.53 -5.91 10.76
CA VAL A 120 -7.03 -7.10 10.09
C VAL A 120 -5.85 -7.85 9.50
N SER A 121 -5.78 -9.16 9.74
CA SER A 121 -4.82 -10.07 9.11
C SER A 121 -5.56 -11.06 8.22
N ILE A 122 -5.16 -11.17 6.96
CA ILE A 122 -5.78 -12.09 6.00
C ILE A 122 -4.73 -12.90 5.25
N LYS A 123 -5.01 -14.19 5.08
CA LYS A 123 -4.30 -15.03 4.10
C LYS A 123 -5.00 -14.90 2.75
N VAL A 124 -4.24 -14.62 1.71
CA VAL A 124 -4.72 -14.48 0.34
C VAL A 124 -4.12 -15.60 -0.47
N SER A 125 -4.97 -16.42 -1.08
CA SER A 125 -4.55 -17.56 -1.89
C SER A 125 -5.26 -17.55 -3.26
N PRO A 126 -4.60 -18.01 -4.33
CA PRO A 126 -5.26 -18.22 -5.61
C PRO A 126 -6.32 -19.31 -5.50
N LEU A 127 -7.55 -19.02 -5.92
CA LEU A 127 -8.63 -20.00 -6.03
C LEU A 127 -8.79 -20.48 -7.48
N THR A 128 -8.77 -19.54 -8.42
CA THR A 128 -8.73 -19.78 -9.87
C THR A 128 -7.87 -18.69 -10.51
N ILE A 129 -7.70 -18.73 -11.83
CA ILE A 129 -6.93 -17.71 -12.56
C ILE A 129 -7.38 -16.27 -12.30
N ASN A 130 -8.69 -16.05 -12.10
CA ASN A 130 -9.27 -14.71 -11.89
C ASN A 130 -9.91 -14.54 -10.51
N LYS A 131 -9.67 -15.47 -9.57
CA LYS A 131 -10.26 -15.40 -8.23
C LYS A 131 -9.24 -15.67 -7.14
N LEU A 132 -9.31 -14.86 -6.10
CA LEU A 132 -8.59 -15.04 -4.85
C LEU A 132 -9.56 -15.47 -3.75
N LEU A 133 -9.08 -16.35 -2.88
CA LEU A 133 -9.71 -16.66 -1.60
C LEU A 133 -9.00 -15.85 -0.51
N LEU A 134 -9.76 -15.02 0.20
CA LEU A 134 -9.28 -14.25 1.34
C LEU A 134 -9.82 -14.88 2.61
N THR A 135 -8.92 -15.35 3.47
CA THR A 135 -9.26 -15.95 4.76
C THR A 135 -8.83 -15.02 5.88
N ASN A 136 -9.79 -14.55 6.67
CA ASN A 136 -9.51 -13.81 7.89
C ASN A 136 -8.82 -14.73 8.90
N MET A 137 -7.61 -14.37 9.32
CA MET A 137 -6.80 -15.24 10.18
C MET A 137 -7.27 -15.24 11.64
N CYS A 138 -8.06 -14.24 12.05
CA CYS A 138 -8.62 -14.17 13.39
C CYS A 138 -9.93 -14.97 13.50
N SER A 139 -10.81 -14.89 12.50
CA SER A 139 -12.14 -15.53 12.55
C SER A 139 -12.24 -16.83 11.76
N GLY A 140 -11.29 -17.12 10.86
CA GLY A 140 -11.36 -18.21 9.90
C GLY A 140 -12.35 -17.99 8.75
N GLN A 141 -13.10 -16.87 8.75
CA GLN A 141 -14.05 -16.57 7.69
C GLN A 141 -13.34 -16.38 6.35
N ALA A 142 -13.86 -17.02 5.30
CA ALA A 142 -13.33 -16.92 3.96
C ALA A 142 -14.31 -16.22 3.01
N THR A 143 -13.77 -15.42 2.10
CA THR A 143 -14.52 -14.68 1.08
C THR A 143 -13.78 -14.76 -0.25
N GLU A 144 -14.51 -14.79 -1.36
CA GLU A 144 -13.93 -14.73 -2.70
C GLU A 144 -13.79 -13.28 -3.18
N MET A 145 -12.73 -13.02 -3.94
CA MET A 145 -12.56 -11.76 -4.66
C MET A 145 -12.18 -12.04 -6.10
N ILE A 146 -12.84 -11.34 -7.01
CA ILE A 146 -12.52 -11.38 -8.43
C ILE A 146 -11.37 -10.42 -8.69
N ILE A 147 -10.36 -10.91 -9.39
CA ILE A 147 -9.27 -10.12 -9.91
C ILE A 147 -9.75 -9.51 -11.23
N LYS A 148 -9.76 -8.18 -11.34
CA LYS A 148 -10.08 -7.51 -12.60
C LYS A 148 -8.87 -7.63 -13.53
N ASN A 149 -8.94 -8.47 -14.55
CA ASN A 149 -7.93 -8.42 -15.62
C ASN A 149 -8.11 -7.07 -16.34
N GLU A 150 -7.02 -6.31 -16.48
CA GLU A 150 -6.98 -5.23 -17.48
C GLU A 150 -6.92 -5.94 -18.84
N GLU A 151 -8.03 -5.89 -19.59
CA GLU A 151 -8.08 -6.24 -21.02
C GLU A 151 -7.34 -5.20 -21.87
#